data_AF-A0AAX6EJL9-F1
#
_entry.id   AF-A0AAX6EJL9-F1
#
_cell.length_a   1.000
_cell.length_b   1.000
_cell.length_c   1.000
_cell.angle_alpha   90.00
_cell.angle_beta   90.00
_cell.angle_gamma   90.00
#
_symmetry.space_group_name_H-M   'P 1'
#
loop_
_entity.id
_entity.type
_entity.pdbx_description
1 polymer ?
#
loop_
_entity_poly.entity_id
_entity_poly.type
_entity_poly.pdbx_seq_one_letter_code
_entity_poly.pdbx_strand_id
1 'polypeptide(L)'
;MEQVMGMKVEGFLRVLCTVLSSAAALIVALDRESKEIFFKERKATFKYLHSLWHLVIICSAAAGYHLLQSCRCFVFAWALRSNPCSGSKLFAWVSFLLDQAVTYATFAAASAAAQDAMIGIFAVRALQWGKICNTYTGFCVLLVVGGVCAFLATFSMAVVASLSAYHLFRLYPSPASRIKN
;
A
#
# COMPACT_ATOMS: atom_id res chain seq x y z
N MET A 1 -27.79 10.62 -2.57
CA MET A 1 -26.54 11.41 -2.62
C MET A 1 -25.36 10.68 -1.95
N GLU A 2 -25.52 10.10 -0.76
CA GLU A 2 -24.45 9.36 -0.05
C GLU A 2 -23.81 8.21 -0.84
N GLN A 3 -24.58 7.48 -1.66
CA GLN A 3 -24.04 6.37 -2.46
C GLN A 3 -23.13 6.82 -3.62
N VAL A 4 -23.45 7.96 -4.24
CA VAL A 4 -22.63 8.55 -5.30
C VAL A 4 -21.37 9.17 -4.71
N MET A 5 -21.47 9.75 -3.51
CA MET A 5 -20.32 10.28 -2.77
C MET A 5 -19.35 9.15 -2.37
N GLY A 6 -19.87 8.05 -1.83
CA GLY A 6 -19.06 6.89 -1.43
C GLY A 6 -18.25 6.29 -2.58
N MET A 7 -18.87 6.10 -3.76
CA MET A 7 -18.16 5.58 -4.95
C MET A 7 -17.08 6.53 -5.47
N LYS A 8 -17.31 7.85 -5.42
CA LYS A 8 -16.30 8.85 -5.81
C LYS A 8 -15.12 8.86 -4.83
N VAL A 9 -15.40 8.76 -3.54
CA VAL A 9 -14.37 8.71 -2.48
C VAL A 9 -13.54 7.44 -2.59
N GLU A 10 -14.16 6.27 -2.81
CA GLU A 10 -13.44 5.01 -2.99
C GLU A 10 -12.49 5.08 -4.20
N GLY A 11 -12.96 5.59 -5.34
CA GLY A 11 -12.13 5.77 -6.54
C GLY A 11 -10.93 6.70 -6.28
N PHE A 12 -11.15 7.83 -5.62
CA PHE A 12 -10.07 8.75 -5.24
C PHE A 12 -9.05 8.08 -4.32
N LEU A 13 -9.52 7.33 -3.31
CA LEU A 13 -8.66 6.60 -2.39
C LEU A 13 -7.83 5.52 -3.09
N ARG A 14 -8.41 4.78 -4.05
CA ARG A 14 -7.67 3.75 -4.81
C ARG A 14 -6.55 4.39 -5.64
N VAL A 15 -6.80 5.54 -6.29
CA VAL A 15 -5.77 6.30 -7.00
C VAL A 15 -4.69 6.79 -6.03
N LEU A 16 -5.09 7.32 -4.88
CA LEU A 16 -4.16 7.76 -3.84
C LEU A 16 -3.28 6.59 -3.34
N CYS A 17 -3.86 5.40 -3.13
CA CYS A 17 -3.11 4.19 -2.79
C CYS A 17 -2.09 3.83 -3.87
N THR A 18 -2.50 3.84 -5.14
CA THR A 18 -1.57 3.58 -6.26
C THR A 18 -0.40 4.56 -6.27
N VAL A 19 -0.67 5.87 -6.10
CA VAL A 19 0.38 6.90 -6.09
C VAL A 19 1.30 6.73 -4.89
N LEU A 20 0.77 6.54 -3.68
CA LEU A 20 1.59 6.39 -2.47
C LEU A 20 2.42 5.09 -2.50
N SER A 21 1.84 3.97 -2.94
CA SER A 21 2.56 2.69 -3.04
C SER A 21 3.62 2.69 -4.14
N SER A 22 3.34 3.29 -5.30
CA SER A 22 4.34 3.45 -6.36
C SER A 22 5.45 4.42 -5.94
N ALA A 23 5.12 5.53 -5.28
CA ALA A 23 6.12 6.43 -4.70
C ALA A 23 6.99 5.70 -3.68
N ALA A 24 6.40 4.95 -2.74
CA ALA A 24 7.16 4.16 -1.77
C ALA A 24 8.09 3.16 -2.44
N ALA A 25 7.60 2.41 -3.44
CA ALA A 25 8.41 1.44 -4.17
C ALA A 25 9.54 2.11 -4.96
N LEU A 26 9.27 3.19 -5.69
CA LEU A 26 10.27 3.92 -6.49
C LEU A 26 11.32 4.57 -5.60
N ILE A 27 10.91 5.23 -4.52
CA ILE A 27 11.80 5.88 -3.56
C ILE A 27 12.77 4.86 -2.96
N VAL A 28 12.27 3.71 -2.49
CA VAL A 28 13.10 2.66 -1.88
C VAL A 28 13.93 1.91 -2.93
N ALA A 29 13.42 1.73 -4.16
CA ALA A 29 14.16 1.08 -5.23
C ALA A 29 15.30 1.96 -5.78
N LEU A 30 15.07 3.26 -5.99
CA LEU A 30 16.10 4.20 -6.44
C LEU A 30 17.21 4.37 -5.39
N ASP A 31 16.84 4.28 -4.11
CA ASP A 31 17.79 4.25 -3.00
C ASP A 31 18.70 3.02 -3.04
N ARG A 32 18.18 1.87 -3.50
CA ARG A 32 18.93 0.63 -3.70
C ARG A 32 19.89 0.73 -4.90
N GLU A 33 19.42 1.21 -6.05
CA GLU A 33 20.24 1.38 -7.27
C GLU A 33 21.41 2.34 -7.01
N SER A 34 21.18 3.39 -6.22
CA SER A 34 22.23 4.35 -5.83
C SER A 34 23.35 3.73 -4.99
N LYS A 35 23.11 2.58 -4.35
CA LYS A 35 24.07 1.89 -3.48
C LYS A 35 24.86 0.77 -4.13
N GLU A 36 24.40 0.19 -5.24
CA GLU A 36 25.23 -0.77 -6.00
C GLU A 36 26.37 -0.07 -6.76
N ILE A 37 26.23 1.21 -7.08
CA ILE A 37 27.21 1.96 -7.89
C ILE A 37 28.39 2.47 -7.03
N PHE A 38 28.23 2.63 -5.71
CA PHE A 38 29.27 3.19 -4.82
C PHE A 38 29.85 2.14 -3.84
N PHE A 39 30.52 1.16 -4.43
CA PHE A 39 31.66 0.36 -3.94
C PHE A 39 32.07 0.53 -2.46
N LYS A 40 31.68 -0.42 -1.60
CA LYS A 40 32.49 -1.13 -0.58
C LYS A 40 31.56 -1.79 0.45
N GLU A 41 31.41 -3.10 0.34
CA GLU A 41 30.57 -3.94 1.19
C GLU A 41 30.78 -3.66 2.69
N ARG A 42 29.77 -3.10 3.36
CA ARG A 42 29.59 -3.22 4.81
C ARG A 42 28.53 -4.28 5.06
N LYS A 43 28.96 -5.44 5.57
CA LYS A 43 28.15 -6.60 6.00
C LYS A 43 26.96 -6.31 6.94
N ALA A 44 26.77 -5.07 7.42
CA ALA A 44 25.61 -4.66 8.21
C ALA A 44 24.33 -4.44 7.37
N THR A 45 24.44 -4.29 6.05
CA THR A 45 23.34 -3.93 5.14
C THR A 45 22.48 -5.12 4.69
N PHE A 46 22.93 -6.37 4.92
CA PHE A 46 22.33 -7.57 4.33
C PHE A 46 20.89 -7.86 4.81
N LYS A 47 20.57 -7.55 6.08
CA LYS A 47 19.20 -7.72 6.61
C LYS A 47 18.24 -6.62 6.13
N TYR A 48 18.69 -5.37 6.07
CA TYR A 48 17.94 -4.23 5.54
C TYR A 48 17.59 -4.41 4.07
N LEU A 49 18.54 -4.91 3.26
CA LEU A 49 18.32 -5.18 1.84
C LEU A 49 17.18 -6.19 1.64
N HIS A 50 17.12 -7.22 2.48
CA HIS A 50 16.08 -8.23 2.37
C HIS A 50 14.69 -7.66 2.69
N SER A 51 14.53 -6.97 3.83
CA SER A 51 13.21 -6.40 4.19
C SER A 51 12.77 -5.26 3.28
N LEU A 52 13.71 -4.43 2.79
CA LEU A 52 13.40 -3.39 1.80
C LEU A 52 12.99 -3.98 0.45
N TRP A 53 13.60 -5.10 0.05
CA TRP A 53 13.19 -5.81 -1.17
C TRP A 53 11.76 -6.36 -1.05
N HIS A 54 11.40 -6.93 0.11
CA HIS A 54 10.02 -7.36 0.39
C HIS A 54 9.04 -6.18 0.34
N LEU A 55 9.42 -5.04 0.92
CA LEU A 55 8.61 -3.82 0.89
C LEU A 55 8.37 -3.34 -0.55
N VAL A 56 9.41 -3.30 -1.39
CA VAL A 56 9.29 -2.88 -2.80
C VAL A 56 8.35 -3.81 -3.57
N ILE A 57 8.49 -5.13 -3.42
CA ILE A 57 7.63 -6.11 -4.10
C ILE A 57 6.18 -5.94 -3.68
N ILE A 58 5.92 -5.85 -2.38
CA ILE A 58 4.57 -5.75 -1.84
C ILE A 58 3.92 -4.42 -2.23
N CYS A 59 4.64 -3.29 -2.12
CA CYS A 59 4.15 -1.99 -2.58
C CYS A 59 3.89 -1.96 -4.08
N SER A 60 4.73 -2.61 -4.90
CA SER A 60 4.53 -2.69 -6.35
C SER A 60 3.30 -3.53 -6.71
N ALA A 61 3.12 -4.68 -6.05
CA ALA A 61 1.95 -5.52 -6.22
C ALA A 61 0.67 -4.80 -5.77
N ALA A 62 0.72 -4.08 -4.65
CA ALA A 62 -0.39 -3.28 -4.14
C ALA A 62 -0.77 -2.15 -5.12
N ALA A 63 0.23 -1.42 -5.63
CA ALA A 63 0.01 -0.35 -6.61
C ALA A 63 -0.66 -0.89 -7.88
N GLY A 64 -0.17 -2.03 -8.40
CA GLY A 64 -0.74 -2.72 -9.55
C GLY A 64 -2.19 -3.15 -9.31
N TYR A 65 -2.50 -3.72 -8.14
CA TYR A 65 -3.86 -4.11 -7.77
C TYR A 65 -4.83 -2.91 -7.76
N HIS A 66 -4.47 -1.83 -7.04
CA HIS A 66 -5.33 -0.64 -6.96
C HIS A 66 -5.47 0.07 -8.31
N LEU A 67 -4.44 0.04 -9.16
CA LEU A 67 -4.49 0.57 -10.52
C LEU A 67 -5.45 -0.25 -11.39
N LEU A 68 -5.32 -1.58 -11.39
CA LEU A 68 -6.19 -2.48 -12.15
C LEU A 68 -7.65 -2.33 -11.74
N GLN A 69 -7.94 -2.25 -10.45
CA GLN A 69 -9.31 -2.07 -9.98
C GLN A 69 -9.88 -0.69 -10.37
N SER A 70 -9.05 0.35 -10.32
CA SER A 70 -9.45 1.71 -10.76
C SER A 70 -9.72 1.76 -12.27
N CYS A 71 -8.82 1.18 -13.07
CA CYS A 71 -8.97 1.05 -14.53
C CYS A 71 -10.24 0.27 -14.89
N ARG A 72 -10.52 -0.83 -14.18
CA ARG A 72 -11.74 -1.62 -14.39
C ARG A 72 -12.98 -0.76 -14.18
N CYS A 73 -13.08 -0.04 -13.06
CA CYS A 73 -14.21 0.85 -12.78
C CYS A 73 -14.36 1.94 -13.86
N PHE A 74 -13.24 2.51 -14.32
CA PHE A 74 -13.24 3.50 -15.39
C PHE A 74 -13.73 2.93 -16.73
N VAL A 75 -13.21 1.76 -17.14
CA VAL A 75 -13.60 1.09 -18.39
C VAL A 75 -15.08 0.70 -18.38
N PHE A 76 -15.59 0.11 -17.29
CA PHE A 76 -17.02 -0.24 -17.22
C PHE A 76 -17.93 1.00 -17.22
N ALA A 77 -17.52 2.08 -16.55
CA ALA A 77 -18.27 3.34 -16.55
C ALA A 77 -18.25 4.05 -17.90
N TRP A 78 -17.10 4.08 -18.58
CA TRP A 78 -16.88 4.84 -19.81
C TRP A 78 -17.25 4.06 -21.08
N ALA A 79 -16.78 2.81 -21.22
CA ALA A 79 -16.95 2.02 -22.43
C ALA A 79 -18.29 1.27 -22.48
N LEU A 80 -18.76 0.75 -21.34
CA LEU A 80 -19.95 -0.11 -21.29
C LEU A 80 -21.23 0.61 -20.86
N ARG A 81 -21.14 1.87 -20.39
CA ARG A 81 -22.25 2.67 -19.84
C ARG A 81 -23.12 1.88 -18.83
N SER A 82 -22.54 0.84 -18.23
CA SER A 82 -23.20 -0.05 -17.27
C SER A 82 -22.75 0.33 -15.86
N ASN A 83 -23.51 -0.05 -14.84
CA ASN A 83 -23.15 0.26 -13.46
C ASN A 83 -21.78 -0.37 -13.13
N PRO A 84 -20.70 0.43 -12.94
CA PRO A 84 -19.32 -0.07 -12.83
C PRO A 84 -19.08 -0.97 -11.61
N CYS A 85 -19.99 -0.91 -10.63
CA CYS A 85 -19.97 -1.67 -9.39
C CYS A 85 -21.03 -2.78 -9.29
N SER A 86 -21.78 -3.06 -10.36
CA SER A 86 -22.74 -4.17 -10.40
C SER A 86 -22.04 -5.51 -10.70
N GLY A 87 -20.97 -5.80 -9.96
CA GLY A 87 -20.35 -7.13 -9.96
C GLY A 87 -21.26 -8.13 -9.27
N SER A 88 -21.15 -9.41 -9.63
CA SER A 88 -21.81 -10.50 -8.90
C SER A 88 -21.42 -10.44 -7.41
N LYS A 89 -22.27 -10.94 -6.50
CA LYS A 89 -21.96 -10.98 -5.05
C LYS A 89 -20.60 -11.63 -4.75
N LEU A 90 -20.21 -12.61 -5.56
CA LEU A 90 -18.90 -13.25 -5.50
C LEU A 90 -17.75 -12.26 -5.76
N PHE A 91 -17.91 -11.37 -6.74
CA PHE A 91 -16.90 -10.36 -7.05
C PHE A 91 -16.72 -9.35 -5.92
N ALA A 92 -17.81 -8.93 -5.27
CA ALA A 92 -17.73 -8.06 -4.09
C ALA A 92 -16.95 -8.73 -2.94
N TRP A 93 -17.18 -10.02 -2.71
CA TRP A 93 -16.40 -10.81 -1.75
C TRP A 93 -14.92 -10.91 -2.12
N VAL A 94 -14.60 -11.23 -3.38
CA VAL A 94 -13.21 -11.33 -3.85
C VAL A 94 -12.50 -9.99 -3.73
N SER A 95 -13.14 -8.88 -4.13
CA SER A 95 -12.57 -7.54 -3.99
C SER A 95 -12.30 -7.21 -2.52
N PHE A 96 -13.25 -7.50 -1.63
CA PHE A 96 -13.08 -7.29 -0.19
C PHE A 96 -11.90 -8.09 0.39
N LEU A 97 -11.80 -9.38 0.05
CA LEU A 97 -10.70 -10.23 0.53
C LEU A 97 -9.35 -9.77 0.00
N LEU A 98 -9.28 -9.34 -1.27
CA LEU A 98 -8.06 -8.79 -1.85
C LEU A 98 -7.68 -7.44 -1.24
N ASP A 99 -8.65 -6.53 -1.04
CA ASP A 99 -8.43 -5.23 -0.38
C ASP A 99 -7.86 -5.45 1.04
N GLN A 100 -8.38 -6.41 1.79
CA GLN A 100 -7.85 -6.80 3.11
C GLN A 100 -6.44 -7.40 3.01
N ALA A 101 -6.23 -8.39 2.13
CA ALA A 101 -4.95 -9.07 1.99
C ALA A 101 -3.81 -8.10 1.64
N VAL A 102 -4.05 -7.19 0.68
CA VAL A 102 -3.07 -6.17 0.28
C VAL A 102 -2.78 -5.19 1.41
N THR A 103 -3.79 -4.78 2.18
CA THR A 103 -3.62 -3.92 3.36
C THR A 103 -2.70 -4.58 4.40
N TYR A 104 -2.98 -5.83 4.78
CA TYR A 104 -2.18 -6.55 5.78
C TYR A 104 -0.77 -6.83 5.29
N ALA A 105 -0.60 -7.22 4.03
CA ALA A 105 0.72 -7.46 3.45
C ALA A 105 1.57 -6.18 3.47
N THR A 106 1.00 -5.05 3.05
CA THR A 106 1.71 -3.76 3.03
C THR A 106 2.06 -3.29 4.43
N PHE A 107 1.13 -3.44 5.40
CA PHE A 107 1.40 -3.12 6.80
C PHE A 107 2.52 -3.97 7.40
N ALA A 108 2.49 -5.29 7.15
CA ALA A 108 3.50 -6.22 7.64
C ALA A 108 4.87 -5.91 7.06
N ALA A 109 4.95 -5.63 5.76
CA ALA A 109 6.18 -5.25 5.09
C ALA A 109 6.75 -3.92 5.61
N ALA A 110 5.89 -2.90 5.76
CA ALA A 110 6.28 -1.60 6.32
C ALA A 110 6.77 -1.72 7.76
N SER A 111 6.09 -2.54 8.57
CA SER A 111 6.48 -2.82 9.95
C SER A 111 7.80 -3.60 10.04
N ALA A 112 8.01 -4.60 9.19
CA ALA A 112 9.26 -5.35 9.13
C ALA A 112 10.43 -4.45 8.72
N ALA A 113 10.23 -3.59 7.71
CA ALA A 113 11.22 -2.60 7.30
C ALA A 113 11.51 -1.59 8.42
N ALA A 114 10.50 -1.15 9.17
CA ALA A 114 10.66 -0.26 10.31
C ALA A 114 11.39 -0.93 11.49
N GLN A 115 11.09 -2.19 11.78
CA GLN A 115 11.76 -2.96 12.83
C GLN A 115 13.23 -3.16 12.49
N ASP A 116 13.55 -3.54 11.26
CA ASP A 116 14.93 -3.64 10.82
C ASP A 116 15.61 -2.28 10.91
N ALA A 117 15.01 -1.20 10.36
CA ALA A 117 15.51 0.18 10.49
C ALA A 117 15.87 0.53 11.95
N MET A 118 14.97 0.24 12.89
CA MET A 118 15.17 0.46 14.31
C MET A 118 16.35 -0.35 14.87
N ILE A 119 16.40 -1.66 14.60
CA ILE A 119 17.53 -2.52 15.00
C ILE A 119 18.84 -1.94 14.47
N GLY A 120 18.85 -1.32 13.29
CA GLY A 120 20.06 -0.75 12.69
C GLY A 120 20.53 0.49 13.38
N ILE A 121 19.59 1.37 13.70
CA ILE A 121 19.87 2.61 14.43
C ILE A 121 20.34 2.28 15.85
N PHE A 122 19.81 1.24 16.51
CA PHE A 122 20.21 0.88 17.88
C PHE A 122 21.47 0.00 17.94
N ALA A 123 21.58 -1.05 17.13
CA ALA A 123 22.72 -1.97 17.15
C ALA A 123 24.01 -1.31 16.65
N VAL A 124 23.91 -0.40 15.67
CA VAL A 124 25.07 0.28 15.08
C VAL A 124 25.25 1.70 15.67
N ARG A 125 24.43 2.13 16.64
CA ARG A 125 24.71 3.31 17.47
C ARG A 125 26.03 3.16 18.25
N ALA A 126 26.45 1.92 18.53
CA ALA A 126 27.80 1.60 19.02
C ALA A 126 28.95 1.93 18.02
N LEU A 127 28.63 2.20 16.74
CA LEU A 127 29.59 2.39 15.63
C LEU A 127 29.42 3.73 14.84
N GLN A 128 28.83 4.77 15.44
CA GLN A 128 28.73 6.15 14.89
C GLN A 128 27.76 6.39 13.71
N TRP A 129 26.50 5.92 13.78
CA TRP A 129 25.46 6.23 12.77
C TRP A 129 25.22 7.72 12.50
N GLY A 130 25.36 8.60 13.50
CA GLY A 130 25.23 10.05 13.32
C GLY A 130 26.21 10.61 12.28
N LYS A 131 27.41 10.02 12.17
CA LYS A 131 28.40 10.41 11.15
C LYS A 131 27.99 9.95 9.75
N ILE A 132 27.41 8.76 9.63
CA ILE A 132 26.99 8.18 8.33
C ILE A 132 25.78 8.92 7.78
N CYS A 133 24.77 9.22 8.61
CA CYS A 133 23.58 9.95 8.17
C CYS A 133 23.93 11.41 7.84
N ASN A 134 24.96 12.00 8.46
CA ASN A 134 25.49 13.32 8.10
C ASN A 134 26.35 13.29 6.81
N THR A 135 27.02 12.18 6.51
CA THR A 135 27.77 11.99 5.26
C THR A 135 26.87 11.57 4.09
N TYR A 136 25.78 10.85 4.35
CA TYR A 136 24.83 10.33 3.36
C TYR A 136 23.39 10.75 3.70
N THR A 137 23.18 12.06 3.81
CA THR A 137 21.87 12.66 4.14
C THR A 137 20.77 12.25 3.16
N GLY A 138 21.09 12.10 1.87
CA GLY A 138 20.13 11.67 0.84
C GLY A 138 19.50 10.30 1.11
N PHE A 139 20.31 9.30 1.47
CA PHE A 139 19.85 7.91 1.72
C PHE A 139 18.93 7.84 2.95
N CYS A 140 19.34 8.50 4.04
CA CYS A 140 18.54 8.55 5.27
C CYS A 140 17.17 9.19 5.03
N VAL A 141 17.13 10.30 4.29
CA VAL A 141 15.88 11.01 3.99
C VAL A 141 15.01 10.17 3.07
N LEU A 142 15.58 9.58 2.01
CA LEU A 142 14.83 8.81 1.03
C LEU A 142 14.20 7.55 1.64
N LEU A 143 14.95 6.82 2.48
CA LEU A 143 14.43 5.68 3.23
C LEU A 143 13.27 6.06 4.17
N VAL A 144 13.40 7.17 4.90
CA VAL A 144 12.34 7.66 5.80
C VAL A 144 11.11 8.08 5.00
N VAL A 145 11.28 8.84 3.92
CA VAL A 145 10.17 9.28 3.07
C VAL A 145 9.45 8.09 2.45
N GLY A 146 10.19 7.09 1.94
CA GLY A 146 9.61 5.87 1.37
C GLY A 146 8.82 5.06 2.40
N GLY A 147 9.35 4.93 3.62
CA GLY A 147 8.66 4.30 4.74
C GLY A 147 7.37 5.04 5.11
N VAL A 148 7.42 6.37 5.23
CA VAL A 148 6.22 7.20 5.50
C VAL A 148 5.17 7.03 4.40
N CYS A 149 5.58 7.04 3.13
CA CYS A 149 4.67 6.78 2.00
C CYS A 149 4.01 5.40 2.10
N ALA A 150 4.75 4.35 2.49
CA ALA A 150 4.20 3.00 2.66
C ALA A 150 3.17 2.93 3.81
N PHE A 151 3.42 3.61 4.94
CA PHE A 151 2.45 3.69 6.03
C PHE A 151 1.19 4.47 5.64
N LEU A 152 1.34 5.62 4.98
CA LEU A 152 0.21 6.40 4.47
C LEU A 152 -0.61 5.62 3.45
N ALA A 153 0.06 4.85 2.58
CA ALA A 153 -0.60 3.94 1.66
C ALA A 153 -1.43 2.90 2.43
N THR A 154 -0.85 2.28 3.45
CA THR A 154 -1.52 1.27 4.28
C THR A 154 -2.78 1.82 4.96
N PHE A 155 -2.71 3.01 5.55
CA PHE A 155 -3.90 3.64 6.16
C PHE A 155 -4.99 3.93 5.13
N SER A 156 -4.59 4.39 3.94
CA SER A 156 -5.53 4.63 2.83
C SER A 156 -6.18 3.33 2.38
N MET A 157 -5.42 2.24 2.26
CA MET A 157 -5.93 0.91 1.93
C MET A 157 -6.89 0.37 2.99
N ALA A 158 -6.61 0.60 4.27
CA ALA A 158 -7.51 0.20 5.36
C ALA A 158 -8.88 0.88 5.25
N VAL A 159 -8.91 2.16 4.86
CA VAL A 159 -10.17 2.88 4.58
C VAL A 159 -10.86 2.29 3.35
N VAL A 160 -10.14 1.98 2.27
CA VAL A 160 -10.71 1.28 1.10
C VAL A 160 -11.32 -0.06 1.50
N ALA A 161 -10.61 -0.87 2.28
CA ALA A 161 -11.07 -2.17 2.73
C ALA A 161 -12.32 -2.07 3.61
N SER A 162 -12.43 -1.00 4.41
CA SER A 162 -13.62 -0.70 5.23
C SER A 162 -14.82 -0.30 4.36
N LEU A 163 -14.61 0.53 3.34
CA LEU A 163 -15.65 0.88 2.36
C LEU A 163 -16.11 -0.35 1.57
N SER A 164 -15.17 -1.20 1.16
CA SER A 164 -15.42 -2.48 0.48
C SER A 164 -16.30 -3.40 1.35
N ALA A 165 -16.00 -3.50 2.66
CA ALA A 165 -16.82 -4.22 3.62
C ALA A 165 -18.23 -3.63 3.75
N TYR A 166 -18.33 -2.31 3.86
CA TYR A 166 -19.62 -1.61 3.96
C TYR A 166 -20.51 -1.87 2.74
N HIS A 167 -19.94 -1.77 1.54
CA HIS A 167 -20.65 -2.09 0.29
C HIS A 167 -21.06 -3.56 0.22
N LEU A 168 -20.20 -4.48 0.68
CA LEU A 168 -20.49 -5.91 0.73
C LEU A 168 -21.65 -6.22 1.68
N PHE A 169 -21.61 -5.73 2.92
CA PHE A 169 -22.67 -6.01 3.90
C PHE A 169 -24.02 -5.42 3.50
N ARG A 170 -24.03 -4.30 2.78
CA ARG A 170 -25.26 -3.71 2.27
C ARG A 170 -25.96 -4.55 1.19
N LEU A 171 -25.24 -5.45 0.50
CA LEU A 171 -25.84 -6.40 -0.45
C LEU A 171 -26.67 -7.50 0.24
N TYR A 172 -26.57 -7.64 1.57
CA TYR A 172 -27.31 -8.61 2.36
C TYR A 172 -28.33 -7.88 3.25
N PRO A 173 -29.59 -7.71 2.80
CA PRO A 173 -30.64 -7.17 3.66
C PRO A 173 -30.90 -8.09 4.86
N SER A 174 -31.08 -7.49 6.04
CA SER A 174 -31.37 -8.22 7.29
C SER A 174 -32.68 -9.01 7.19
N PRO A 175 -32.80 -10.20 7.82
CA PRO A 175 -34.04 -10.98 7.85
C PRO A 175 -35.29 -10.17 8.25
N ALA A 176 -35.12 -9.16 9.11
CA ALA A 176 -36.20 -8.28 9.58
C ALA A 176 -36.86 -7.44 8.47
N SER A 177 -36.15 -7.13 7.36
CA SER A 177 -36.73 -6.40 6.23
C SER A 177 -37.48 -7.30 5.24
N ARG A 178 -37.35 -8.63 5.35
CA ARG A 178 -38.07 -9.60 4.51
C ARG A 178 -39.51 -9.84 4.98
N ILE A 179 -39.79 -9.61 6.27
CA ILE A 179 -41.10 -9.88 6.90
C ILE A 179 -42.13 -8.78 6.58
N LYS A 180 -41.69 -7.63 6.04
CA LYS A 180 -42.57 -6.48 5.71
C LYS A 180 -43.07 -6.43 4.26
N ASN A 181 -42.75 -7.42 3.41
CA ASN A 181 -43.24 -7.53 2.03
C ASN A 181 -44.09 -8.77 1.85
#